data_AF-A0A376J8R8-F1
#
_entry.id   AF-A0A376J8R8-F1
#
_cell.length_a   1.000
_cell.length_b   1.000
_cell.length_c   1.000
_cell.angle_alpha   90.00
_cell.angle_beta   90.00
_cell.angle_gamma   90.00
#
_symmetry.space_group_name_H-M   'P 1'
#
loop_
_entity.id
_entity.type
_entity.pdbx_description
1 polymer ?
#
loop_
_entity_poly.entity_id
_entity_poly.type
_entity_poly.pdbx_seq_one_letter_code
_entity_poly.pdbx_strand_id
1 'polypeptide(L)'
;MTPESVMMMGTEAMKVALALAAPLLLVALVTGLIISILQAATADQRNDAVVYSENHRRIYCHYYCRTVDAQSVAGLRPHLVH
;
A
#
# COMPACT_ATOMS: atom_id res chain seq x y z
N MET A 1 -9.25 -20.11 26.69
CA MET A 1 -8.78 -19.88 25.31
C MET A 1 -7.54 -20.75 25.12
N THR A 2 -7.67 -21.88 24.42
CA THR A 2 -6.53 -22.78 24.18
C THR A 2 -5.63 -22.16 23.10
N PRO A 3 -4.30 -22.29 23.19
CA PRO A 3 -3.36 -21.69 22.23
C PRO A 3 -3.60 -22.14 20.78
N GLU A 4 -4.14 -23.34 20.57
CA GLU A 4 -4.55 -23.83 19.25
C GLU A 4 -5.66 -22.98 18.61
N SER A 5 -6.65 -22.56 19.39
CA SER A 5 -7.74 -21.71 18.89
C SER A 5 -7.26 -20.31 18.51
N VAL A 6 -6.23 -19.78 19.20
CA VAL A 6 -5.66 -18.46 18.90
C VAL A 6 -4.82 -18.50 17.63
N MET A 7 -4.08 -19.58 17.42
CA MET A 7 -3.29 -19.82 16.19
C MET A 7 -4.18 -19.97 14.95
N MET A 8 -5.33 -20.65 15.10
CA MET A 8 -6.30 -20.80 14.01
C MET A 8 -6.98 -19.46 13.67
N MET A 9 -7.41 -18.69 14.68
CA MET A 9 -7.95 -17.34 14.44
C MET A 9 -6.91 -16.38 13.85
N GLY A 10 -5.65 -16.45 14.31
CA GLY A 10 -4.57 -15.62 13.80
C GLY A 10 -4.25 -15.89 12.32
N THR A 11 -4.29 -17.15 11.89
CA THR A 11 -4.04 -17.52 10.48
C THR A 11 -5.18 -17.10 9.55
N GLU A 12 -6.44 -17.17 9.99
CA GLU A 12 -7.58 -16.64 9.23
C GLU A 12 -7.53 -15.12 9.12
N ALA A 13 -7.22 -14.43 10.22
CA ALA A 13 -7.04 -12.98 10.21
C ALA A 13 -5.92 -12.54 9.26
N MET A 14 -4.78 -13.26 9.25
CA MET A 14 -3.66 -12.98 8.35
C MET A 14 -4.05 -13.12 6.88
N LYS A 15 -4.86 -14.14 6.53
CA LYS A 15 -5.36 -14.34 5.15
C LYS A 15 -6.25 -13.19 4.70
N VAL A 16 -7.17 -12.74 5.55
CA VAL A 16 -8.04 -11.60 5.24
C VAL A 16 -7.23 -10.32 5.12
N ALA A 17 -6.29 -10.08 6.03
CA ALA A 17 -5.38 -8.94 5.96
C ALA A 17 -4.56 -8.92 4.66
N LEU A 18 -4.01 -10.08 4.25
CA LEU A 18 -3.28 -10.19 2.97
C LEU A 18 -4.19 -9.98 1.76
N ALA A 19 -5.40 -10.53 1.76
CA ALA A 19 -6.35 -10.35 0.65
C ALA A 19 -6.72 -8.88 0.44
N LEU A 20 -6.82 -8.10 1.52
CA LEU A 20 -7.07 -6.66 1.48
C LEU A 20 -5.83 -5.86 1.07
N ALA A 21 -4.64 -6.28 1.50
CA ALA A 21 -3.37 -5.62 1.17
C ALA A 21 -2.87 -5.96 -0.24
N ALA A 22 -3.25 -7.11 -0.80
CA ALA A 22 -2.81 -7.61 -2.11
C ALA A 22 -2.98 -6.60 -3.27
N PRO A 23 -4.15 -5.97 -3.48
CA PRO A 23 -4.31 -5.00 -4.58
C PRO A 23 -3.46 -3.74 -4.38
N LEU A 24 -3.30 -3.27 -3.14
CA LEU A 24 -2.52 -2.08 -2.82
C LEU A 24 -1.01 -2.32 -3.01
N LEU A 25 -0.53 -3.49 -2.58
CA LEU A 25 0.88 -3.87 -2.71
C LEU A 25 1.29 -4.07 -4.17
N LEU A 26 0.42 -4.67 -4.99
CA LEU A 26 0.70 -4.88 -6.41
C LEU A 26 0.84 -3.54 -7.15
N VAL A 27 -0.08 -2.61 -6.92
CA VAL A 27 -0.03 -1.27 -7.54
C VAL A 27 1.23 -0.52 -7.12
N ALA A 28 1.60 -0.53 -5.83
CA ALA A 28 2.80 0.13 -5.34
C ALA A 28 4.11 -0.46 -5.90
N LEU A 29 4.17 -1.78 -6.05
CA LEU A 29 5.34 -2.46 -6.58
C LEU A 29 5.52 -2.18 -8.08
N VAL A 30 4.44 -2.24 -8.86
CA VAL A 30 4.48 -2.01 -10.31
C VAL A 30 4.87 -0.57 -10.63
N THR A 31 4.27 0.43 -10.00
CA THR A 31 4.66 1.83 -10.23
C THR A 31 6.09 2.09 -9.78
N GLY A 32 6.49 1.62 -8.60
CA GLY A 32 7.87 1.79 -8.10
C GLY A 32 8.91 1.17 -9.03
N LEU A 33 8.63 -0.03 -9.55
CA LEU A 33 9.51 -0.73 -10.48
C LEU A 33 9.63 0.01 -11.82
N ILE A 34 8.51 0.44 -12.41
CA ILE A 34 8.50 1.17 -13.69
C ILE A 34 9.31 2.46 -13.57
N ILE A 35 9.10 3.25 -12.51
CA ILE A 35 9.84 4.51 -12.30
C ILE A 35 11.33 4.24 -12.09
N SER A 36 11.70 3.21 -11.31
CA SER A 36 13.10 2.85 -11.07
C SER A 36 13.83 2.44 -12.36
N ILE A 37 13.14 1.76 -13.29
CA ILE A 37 13.74 1.35 -14.57
C ILE A 37 13.84 2.54 -15.51
N LEU A 38 12.80 3.38 -15.61
CA LEU A 38 12.83 4.59 -16.44
C LEU A 38 13.91 5.56 -15.99
N GLN A 39 14.05 5.78 -14.68
CA GLN A 39 15.11 6.62 -14.12
C GLN A 39 16.52 6.05 -14.36
N ALA A 40 16.66 4.72 -14.40
CA ALA A 40 17.93 4.07 -14.68
C ALA A 40 18.28 4.06 -16.18
N ALA A 41 17.26 3.97 -17.05
CA ALA A 41 17.42 3.95 -18.49
C ALA A 41 17.75 5.34 -19.07
N THR A 42 17.27 6.41 -18.44
CA THR A 42 17.60 7.80 -18.81
C THR A 42 18.36 8.46 -17.67
N ALA A 43 19.69 8.53 -17.80
CA ALA A 43 20.58 9.08 -16.77
C ALA A 43 20.26 10.54 -16.36
N ASP A 44 19.58 11.32 -17.21
CA ASP A 44 19.27 12.73 -17.02
C ASP A 44 18.05 13.02 -16.11
N GLN A 45 17.11 12.09 -15.94
CA GLN A 45 15.85 12.30 -15.20
C GLN A 45 16.02 12.37 -13.66
N ARG A 46 17.26 12.22 -13.15
CA ARG A 46 17.53 12.04 -11.71
C ARG A 46 17.15 13.25 -10.84
N ASN A 47 17.29 14.47 -11.35
CA ASN A 47 16.94 15.69 -10.61
C ASN A 47 15.42 15.91 -10.55
N ASP A 48 14.71 15.56 -11.63
CA ASP A 48 13.26 15.70 -11.72
C ASP A 48 12.52 14.57 -10.99
N ALA A 49 13.17 13.43 -10.82
CA ALA A 49 12.63 12.31 -10.08
C ALA A 49 12.54 12.55 -8.56
N VAL A 50 13.32 13.48 -7.99
CA VAL A 50 13.15 13.89 -6.58
C VAL A 50 11.87 14.72 -6.43
N VAL A 51 11.63 15.65 -7.35
CA VAL A 51 10.39 16.44 -7.41
C VAL A 51 9.19 15.56 -7.75
N TYR A 52 9.37 14.60 -8.67
CA TYR A 52 8.36 13.59 -8.99
C TYR A 52 8.12 12.67 -7.78
N SER A 53 9.14 12.28 -7.02
CA SER A 53 9.00 11.47 -5.80
C SER A 53 8.29 12.23 -4.68
N GLU A 54 8.58 13.53 -4.46
CA GLU A 54 7.85 14.35 -3.49
C GLU A 54 6.40 14.60 -3.90
N ASN A 55 6.16 14.96 -5.18
CA ASN A 55 4.82 15.16 -5.70
C ASN A 55 4.03 13.85 -5.74
N HIS A 56 4.67 12.75 -6.14
CA HIS A 56 4.07 11.41 -6.14
C HIS A 56 3.84 10.92 -4.72
N ARG A 57 4.65 11.29 -3.72
CA ARG A 57 4.40 10.98 -2.30
C ARG A 57 3.23 11.78 -1.74
N ARG A 58 3.06 13.04 -2.14
CA ARG A 58 1.86 13.85 -1.84
C ARG A 58 0.62 13.24 -2.48
N ILE A 59 0.70 12.85 -3.76
CA ILE A 59 -0.39 12.19 -4.49
C ILE A 59 -0.68 10.81 -3.90
N TYR A 60 0.32 9.99 -3.60
CA TYR A 60 0.15 8.68 -2.97
C TYR A 60 -0.51 8.84 -1.61
N CYS A 61 -0.05 9.77 -0.76
CA CYS A 61 -0.68 10.02 0.53
C CYS A 61 -2.15 10.45 0.37
N HIS A 62 -2.46 11.30 -0.62
CA HIS A 62 -3.83 11.70 -0.94
C HIS A 62 -4.67 10.56 -1.53
N TYR A 63 -4.09 9.72 -2.39
CA TYR A 63 -4.74 8.57 -3.01
C TYR A 63 -5.01 7.49 -1.96
N TYR A 64 -4.03 7.21 -1.10
CA TYR A 64 -4.14 6.30 0.02
C TYR A 64 -5.19 6.80 1.02
N CYS A 65 -5.20 8.10 1.35
CA CYS A 65 -6.22 8.69 2.20
C CYS A 65 -7.62 8.53 1.58
N ARG A 66 -7.76 8.75 0.27
CA ARG A 66 -9.03 8.60 -0.46
C ARG A 66 -9.47 7.13 -0.60
N THR A 67 -8.55 6.19 -0.80
CA THR A 67 -8.87 4.75 -0.86
C THR A 67 -9.21 4.19 0.51
N VAL A 68 -8.54 4.66 1.56
CA VAL A 68 -8.85 4.30 2.96
C VAL A 68 -10.21 4.89 3.37
N ASP A 69 -10.52 6.12 2.94
CA ASP A 69 -11.85 6.71 3.15
C ASP A 69 -12.92 5.90 2.40
N ALA A 70 -12.68 5.52 1.14
CA ALA A 70 -13.57 4.65 0.36
C ALA A 70 -13.77 3.24 0.97
N GLN A 71 -12.71 2.62 1.51
CA GLN A 71 -12.82 1.36 2.26
C GLN A 71 -13.54 1.55 3.61
N SER A 72 -13.42 2.71 4.24
CA SER A 72 -14.16 3.09 5.46
C SER A 72 -15.66 3.25 5.19
N VAL A 73 -16.07 3.81 4.05
CA VAL A 73 -17.50 3.92 3.69
C VAL A 73 -18.10 2.56 3.30
N ALA A 74 -17.27 1.63 2.80
CA ALA A 74 -17.65 0.25 2.49
C ALA A 74 -17.76 -0.67 3.72
N GLY A 75 -17.65 -0.14 4.95
CA GLY A 75 -17.97 -0.87 6.19
C GLY A 75 -16.88 -1.81 6.72
N LEU A 76 -15.66 -1.76 6.19
CA LEU A 76 -14.57 -2.64 6.60
C LEU A 76 -13.50 -1.88 7.41
N ARG A 77 -13.86 -1.41 8.61
CA ARG A 77 -12.93 -0.76 9.55
C ARG A 77 -12.25 -1.80 10.45
N PRO A 78 -10.93 -2.00 10.38
CA PRO A 78 -10.14 -2.26 11.56
C PRO A 78 -9.66 -0.91 12.11
N HIS A 79 -10.11 -0.57 13.32
CA HIS A 79 -9.52 0.46 14.15
C HIS A 79 -8.05 0.10 14.43
N LEU A 80 -7.10 0.73 13.72
CA LEU A 80 -5.71 0.76 14.18
C LEU A 80 -4.94 1.97 13.62
N VAL A 81 -5.26 3.16 14.13
CA VAL A 81 -4.32 4.28 14.25
C VAL A 81 -4.56 4.89 15.63
N HIS A 82 -3.73 4.51 16.58
CA HIS A 82 -3.40 5.29 17.76
C HIS A 82 -1.94 5.06 18.12
#